data_AF-A0A673IT91-F1
#
_entry.id   AF-A0A673IT91-F1
#
_cell.length_a   1.000
_cell.length_b   1.000
_cell.length_c   1.000
_cell.angle_alpha   90.00
_cell.angle_beta   90.00
_cell.angle_gamma   90.00
#
_symmetry.space_group_name_H-M   'P 1'
#
loop_
_entity.id
_entity.type
_entity.pdbx_description
1 polymer ?
#
loop_
_entity_poly.entity_id
_entity_poly.type
_entity_poly.pdbx_seq_one_letter_code
_entity_poly.pdbx_strand_id
1 'polypeptide(L)' 'MIKFLLMYYEQVELGKRAALEADVVRGCLARRKEECSFVEYKDYKLVYRQYAALFIVVGITENEVSYIIGKMKNY' A
#
# COMPACT_ATOMS: atom_id res chain seq x y z
N MET A 1 -1.41 11.23 17.23
CA MET A 1 -2.26 10.11 16.79
C MET A 1 -1.95 9.83 15.33
N ILE A 2 -1.47 8.63 15.00
CA ILE A 2 -1.16 8.23 13.61
C ILE A 2 -2.47 7.80 12.95
N LYS A 3 -2.71 8.23 11.70
CA LYS A 3 -3.90 7.84 10.92
C LYS A 3 -3.50 7.09 9.64
N PHE A 4 -4.27 6.07 9.30
CA PHE A 4 -4.13 5.30 8.07
C PHE A 4 -5.38 5.50 7.21
N LEU A 5 -5.18 5.70 5.90
CA LEU A 5 -6.26 5.68 4.91
C LEU A 5 -6.03 4.51 3.96
N LEU A 6 -6.99 3.59 3.92
CA LEU A 6 -7.00 2.44 3.00
C LEU A 6 -8.22 2.53 2.09
N MET A 7 -8.01 2.31 0.79
CA MET A 7 -9.08 2.28 -0.20
C MET A 7 -8.97 0.98 -1.02
N TYR A 8 -10.04 0.21 -1.02
CA TYR A 8 -10.14 -1.06 -1.76
C TYR A 8 -10.88 -0.82 -3.07
N TYR A 9 -10.21 -1.04 -4.20
CA TYR A 9 -10.80 -0.93 -5.53
C TYR A 9 -11.48 -2.23 -5.99
N GLU A 10 -11.09 -3.38 -5.42
CA GLU A 10 -11.73 -4.68 -5.64
C GLU A 10 -12.49 -5.17 -4.41
N GLN A 11 -13.47 -6.07 -4.60
CA GLN A 11 -14.21 -6.66 -3.50
C GLN A 11 -13.34 -7.63 -2.70
N VAL A 12 -12.73 -7.12 -1.64
CA VAL A 12 -12.11 -7.94 -0.60
C VAL A 12 -13.19 -8.39 0.39
N GLU A 13 -13.25 -9.69 0.65
CA GLU A 13 -14.11 -10.33 1.64
C GLU A 13 -13.90 -9.73 3.04
N LEU A 14 -14.99 -9.33 3.72
CA LEU A 14 -14.93 -8.59 4.98
C LEU A 14 -14.11 -9.30 6.06
N GLY A 15 -14.19 -10.65 6.13
CA GLY A 15 -13.44 -11.45 7.10
C GLY A 15 -11.92 -11.38 6.91
N LYS A 16 -11.45 -11.05 5.70
CA LYS A 16 -10.01 -10.93 5.39
C LYS A 16 -9.49 -9.51 5.53
N ARG A 17 -10.36 -8.49 5.49
CA ARG A 17 -9.95 -7.07 5.55
C ARG A 17 -9.20 -6.72 6.81
N ALA A 18 -9.72 -7.08 7.99
CA ALA A 18 -9.08 -6.73 9.27
C ALA A 18 -7.67 -7.34 9.40
N ALA A 19 -7.49 -8.58 8.95
CA ALA A 19 -6.18 -9.24 8.94
C ALA A 19 -5.20 -8.54 7.98
N LEU A 20 -5.69 -8.18 6.78
CA LEU A 20 -4.92 -7.43 5.78
C LEU A 20 -4.49 -6.06 6.30
N GLU A 21 -5.42 -5.29 6.85
CA GLU A 21 -5.16 -3.96 7.43
C GLU A 21 -4.11 -4.04 8.54
N ALA A 22 -4.24 -5.01 9.44
CA ALA A 22 -3.30 -5.19 10.54
C ALA A 22 -1.90 -5.56 10.04
N ASP A 23 -1.79 -6.41 9.03
CA ASP A 23 -0.51 -6.76 8.41
C ASP A 23 0.13 -5.56 7.71
N VAL A 24 -0.65 -4.81 6.93
CA VAL A 24 -0.20 -3.60 6.23
C VAL A 24 0.28 -2.54 7.23
N VAL A 25 -0.49 -2.27 8.28
CA VAL A 25 -0.13 -1.30 9.32
C VAL A 25 1.16 -1.72 10.02
N ARG A 26 1.29 -3.00 10.37
CA ARG A 26 2.53 -3.54 10.98
C ARG A 26 3.72 -3.38 10.04
N GLY A 27 3.56 -3.69 8.76
CA GLY A 27 4.60 -3.51 7.74
C GLY A 27 5.02 -2.05 7.58
N CYS A 28 4.08 -1.12 7.54
CA CYS A 28 4.37 0.31 7.42
C CYS A 28 5.05 0.89 8.66
N LEU A 29 4.62 0.50 9.87
CA LEU A 29 5.21 0.98 11.12
C LEU A 29 6.61 0.41 11.38
N ALA A 30 6.91 -0.80 10.88
CA ALA A 30 8.21 -1.42 11.01
C ALA A 30 9.28 -0.79 10.09
N ARG A 31 8.88 -0.04 9.07
CA ARG A 31 9.79 0.56 8.09
C ARG A 31 10.26 1.95 8.47
N ARG A 32 11.51 2.25 8.12
CA ARG A 32 12.10 3.59 8.27
C ARG A 32 11.69 4.52 7.14
N LYS A 33 11.74 5.83 7.37
CA LYS A 33 11.33 6.86 6.40
C LYS A 33 12.17 6.86 5.11
N GLU A 34 13.40 6.37 5.19
CA GLU A 34 14.32 6.31 4.05
C GLU A 34 14.12 5.05 3.18
N GLU A 35 13.26 4.13 3.61
CA GLU A 35 13.02 2.88 2.89
C GLU A 35 12.00 3.05 1.76
N CYS A 36 12.13 2.18 0.77
CA CYS A 36 11.35 2.17 -0.45
C CYS A 36 9.83 2.14 -0.18
N SER A 37 9.08 2.99 -0.88
CA SER A 37 7.62 3.09 -0.81
C SER A 37 6.88 1.83 -1.29
N PHE A 38 7.59 0.82 -1.82
CA PHE A 38 7.01 -0.39 -2.37
C PHE A 38 7.21 -1.57 -1.41
N VAL A 39 6.11 -2.27 -1.10
CA VAL A 39 6.07 -3.47 -0.26
C VAL A 39 5.41 -4.57 -1.09
N GLU A 40 6.08 -5.70 -1.25
CA GLU A 40 5.45 -6.89 -1.82
C GLU A 40 4.65 -7.58 -0.72
N TYR A 41 3.36 -7.78 -0.98
CA TYR A 41 2.42 -8.44 -0.08
C TYR A 41 1.64 -9.50 -0.85
N LYS A 42 2.05 -10.77 -0.71
CA LYS A 42 1.47 -11.91 -1.45
C LYS A 42 1.47 -11.61 -2.96
N ASP A 43 0.32 -11.74 -3.62
CA ASP A 43 0.13 -11.51 -5.05
C ASP A 43 -0.08 -10.02 -5.39
N TYR A 44 0.08 -9.12 -4.41
CA TYR A 44 -0.14 -7.68 -4.57
C TYR A 44 1.13 -6.90 -4.24
N LYS A 45 1.30 -5.77 -4.93
CA LYS A 45 2.29 -4.74 -4.56
C LYS A 45 1.59 -3.61 -3.84
N LEU A 46 1.96 -3.37 -2.60
CA LEU A 46 1.49 -2.23 -1.83
C LEU A 46 2.44 -1.06 -2.05
N VAL A 47 1.88 0.11 -2.31
CA VAL A 47 2.61 1.38 -2.30
C VAL A 47 2.16 2.17 -1.09
N TYR A 48 3.09 2.54 -0.22
CA TYR A 48 2.79 3.34 0.96
C TYR A 48 3.63 4.63 1.00
N ARG A 49 3.05 5.69 1.55
CA ARG A 49 3.76 6.96 1.77
C ARG A 49 3.30 7.65 3.05
N GLN A 50 4.27 8.12 3.83
CA GLN A 50 4.02 8.89 5.04
C GLN A 50 4.02 10.40 4.75
N TYR A 51 2.92 11.06 5.05
CA TYR A 51 2.77 12.51 5.09
C TYR A 51 2.59 12.96 6.54
N ALA A 52 3.71 13.28 7.21
CA ALA A 52 3.75 13.61 8.64
C ALA A 52 3.10 12.51 9.52
N ALA A 53 1.88 12.73 10.03
CA ALA A 53 1.15 11.76 10.85
C ALA A 53 0.15 10.89 10.06
N LEU A 54 0.02 11.11 8.75
CA LEU A 54 -0.86 10.37 7.85
C LEU A 54 -0.06 9.36 7.04
N PHE A 55 -0.50 8.11 7.03
CA PHE A 55 -0.02 7.08 6.12
C PHE A 55 -1.07 6.80 5.06
N ILE A 56 -0.67 6.90 3.80
CA ILE A 56 -1.49 6.51 2.65
C ILE A 56 -0.94 5.19 2.15
N VAL A 57 -1.80 4.17 2.04
CA VAL A 57 -1.43 2.87 1.49
C VAL A 57 -2.38 2.49 0.37
N VAL A 58 -1.81 2.07 -0.75
CA VAL A 58 -2.54 1.66 -1.96
C VAL A 58 -2.08 0.26 -2.32
N GLY A 59 -3.01 -0.69 -2.42
CA GLY A 59 -2.73 -2.01 -2.99
C GLY A 59 -2.90 -1.97 -4.50
N ILE A 60 -1.91 -2.49 -5.22
CA ILE A 60 -1.85 -2.51 -6.68
C ILE A 60 -1.58 -3.95 -7.11
N THR A 61 -2.30 -4.42 -8.14
CA THR A 61 -1.99 -5.72 -8.76
C THR A 61 -0.76 -5.60 -9.67
N GLU A 62 -0.03 -6.69 -9.93
CA GLU A 62 1.16 -6.65 -10.79
C GLU A 62 0.87 -6.07 -12.19
N ASN A 63 -0.31 -6.36 -12.75
CA ASN A 63 -0.74 -5.80 -14.03
C ASN A 63 -0.82 -4.27 -14.00
N GLU A 64 -1.36 -3.68 -12.92
CA GLU A 64 -1.52 -2.24 -12.79
C GLU A 64 -0.20 -1.51 -12.46
N VAL A 65 0.73 -2.15 -11.73
CA VAL A 65 2.05 -1.59 -11.43
C VAL A 65 2.82 -1.27 -12.71
N SER A 66 2.82 -2.20 -13.68
CA SER A 66 3.50 -2.00 -14.96
C SER A 66 2.94 -0.82 -15.75
N TYR A 67 1.61 -0.63 -15.72
CA TYR A 67 0.91 0.47 -16.36
C TYR A 67 1.22 1.83 -15.71
N ILE A 68 1.21 1.90 -14.38
CA ILE A 68 1.49 3.14 -13.64
C ILE A 68 2.97 3.56 -13.80
N ILE A 69 3.90 2.62 -13.70
CA ILE A 69 5.33 2.90 -13.93
C ILE A 69 5.57 3.33 -15.39
N GLY A 70 4.89 2.70 -16.35
CA GLY A 70 4.91 3.11 -17.75
C GLY A 70 4.40 4.53 -17.96
N LYS A 71 3.34 4.94 -17.25
CA LYS A 71 2.83 6.32 -17.28
C LYS A 71 3.77 7.32 -16.60
N MET A 72 4.39 6.94 -15.48
CA MET A 72 5.35 7.80 -14.76
C MET A 72 6.66 8.02 -15.53
N LYS A 73 7.07 7.08 -16.39
CA LYS A 73 8.26 7.22 -17.24
C LYS A 73 8.03 8.04 -18.51
N ASN A 74 6.78 8.33 -18.87
CA ASN A 74 6.39 9.11 -20.05
C ASN A 74 5.96 10.55 -19.71
N TYR A 75 6.32 11.04 -18.53
CA TYR A 75 6.19 12.44 -18.11
C TYR A 75 7.56 12.99 -17.74
#